data_AF-A0A4W5R0B1-F1
#
_entry.id   AF-A0A4W5R0B1-F1
#
_cell.length_a   1.000
_cell.length_b   1.000
_cell.length_c   1.000
_cell.angle_alpha   90.00
_cell.angle_beta   90.00
_cell.angle_gamma   90.00
#
_symmetry.space_group_name_H-M   'P 1'
#
loop_
_entity.id
_entity.type
_entity.pdbx_description
1 polymer ?
#
loop_
_entity_poly.entity_id
_entity_poly.type
_entity_poly.pdbx_seq_one_letter_code
_entity_poly.pdbx_strand_id
1 'polypeptide(L)'
;MALASHWIKPSRTRRESLQACQRSLDFVLGWFARPLFTDGDYPPSMKQNLSHRLPSFTQAERDEVRGTADFFALSHGPSLSYQLIDDSLKFGQIEVLDLRMLLYWIRAEYDNPPIYIAESGW
;
A
#
# COMPACT_ATOMS: atom_id res chain seq x y z
N MET A 1 0.78 -12.01 9.22
CA MET A 1 1.72 -10.92 8.86
C MET A 1 0.99 -9.61 9.01
N ALA A 2 1.62 -8.57 9.59
CA ALA A 2 1.04 -7.23 9.66
C ALA A 2 1.69 -6.32 8.62
N LEU A 3 0.89 -5.55 7.89
CA LEU A 3 1.35 -4.61 6.87
C LEU A 3 1.28 -3.20 7.42
N ALA A 4 2.39 -2.48 7.35
CA ALA A 4 2.48 -1.11 7.83
C ALA A 4 2.23 -0.13 6.67
N SER A 5 1.43 0.91 6.89
CA SER A 5 1.22 1.95 5.88
C SER A 5 0.91 3.33 6.45
N HIS A 6 1.24 4.36 5.69
CA HIS A 6 0.84 5.75 5.91
C HIS A 6 -0.43 6.10 5.14
N TRP A 7 -0.98 7.28 5.44
CA TRP A 7 -1.94 7.92 4.54
C TRP A 7 -1.32 9.13 3.86
N ILE A 8 -1.59 9.27 2.57
CA ILE A 8 -1.07 10.35 1.73
C ILE A 8 -2.22 11.14 1.11
N LYS A 9 -2.14 12.47 1.17
CA LYS A 9 -3.09 13.40 0.58
C LYS A 9 -2.43 14.18 -0.56
N PRO A 10 -3.18 14.52 -1.60
CA PRO A 10 -2.62 15.24 -2.74
C PRO A 10 -2.19 16.64 -2.32
N SER A 11 -0.99 17.06 -2.73
CA SER A 11 -0.49 18.42 -2.45
C SER A 11 -1.25 19.50 -3.24
N ARG A 12 -1.90 19.13 -4.34
CA ARG A 12 -2.73 20.00 -5.19
C ARG A 12 -3.94 19.23 -5.69
N THR A 13 -5.04 19.92 -6.00
CA THR A 13 -6.25 19.36 -6.64
C THR A 13 -6.06 19.10 -8.13
N ARG A 14 -5.00 18.37 -8.50
CA ARG A 14 -4.70 17.96 -9.88
C ARG A 14 -4.64 16.44 -9.98
N ARG A 15 -5.01 15.91 -11.15
CA ARG A 15 -4.99 14.47 -11.43
C ARG A 15 -3.62 13.84 -11.19
N GLU A 16 -2.55 14.56 -11.50
CA GLU A 16 -1.16 14.12 -11.28
C GLU A 16 -0.86 13.87 -9.80
N SER A 17 -1.33 14.75 -8.90
CA SER A 17 -1.16 14.60 -7.45
C SER A 17 -1.94 13.40 -6.92
N LEU A 18 -3.14 13.14 -7.46
CA LEU A 18 -3.93 11.95 -7.11
C LEU A 18 -3.23 10.67 -7.56
N GLN A 19 -2.68 10.64 -8.78
CA GLN A 19 -1.90 9.50 -9.26
C GLN A 19 -0.62 9.29 -8.45
N ALA A 20 0.04 10.36 -8.02
CA ALA A 20 1.20 10.28 -7.14
C ALA A 20 0.84 9.72 -5.76
N CYS A 21 -0.33 10.08 -5.21
CA CYS A 21 -0.85 9.49 -3.98
C CYS A 21 -1.06 7.98 -4.12
N GLN A 22 -1.72 7.55 -5.20
CA GLN A 22 -1.91 6.13 -5.47
C GLN A 22 -0.58 5.39 -5.59
N ARG A 23 0.40 5.96 -6.32
CA ARG A 23 1.75 5.37 -6.41
C ARG A 23 2.41 5.24 -5.04
N SER A 24 2.28 6.24 -4.17
CA SER A 24 2.83 6.17 -2.81
C SER A 24 2.24 5.01 -2.02
N LEU A 25 0.92 4.82 -2.07
CA LEU A 25 0.24 3.70 -1.40
C LEU A 25 0.60 2.36 -2.04
N ASP A 26 0.71 2.29 -3.36
CA ASP A 26 1.14 1.08 -4.07
C ASP A 26 2.57 0.66 -3.64
N PHE A 27 3.48 1.63 -3.50
CA PHE A 27 4.88 1.37 -3.15
C PHE A 27 5.11 1.02 -1.67
N VAL A 28 4.20 1.40 -0.77
CA VAL A 28 4.35 1.09 0.67
C VAL A 28 3.46 -0.08 1.07
N LEU A 29 2.16 0.00 0.78
CA LEU A 29 1.19 -1.04 1.16
C LEU A 29 0.96 -2.03 0.03
N GLY A 30 0.72 -1.53 -1.18
CA GLY A 30 0.37 -2.34 -2.34
C GLY A 30 1.44 -3.36 -2.73
N TRP A 31 2.71 -3.09 -2.42
CA TRP A 31 3.84 -4.00 -2.65
C TRP A 31 3.50 -5.40 -2.13
N PHE A 32 3.03 -5.49 -0.89
CA PHE A 32 2.70 -6.77 -0.26
C PHE A 32 1.20 -7.05 -0.29
N ALA A 33 0.35 -6.03 -0.17
CA ALA A 33 -1.09 -6.22 -0.09
C ALA A 33 -1.69 -6.75 -1.40
N ARG A 34 -1.28 -6.24 -2.56
CA ARG A 34 -1.88 -6.65 -3.83
C ARG A 34 -1.61 -8.12 -4.18
N PRO A 35 -0.37 -8.65 -4.05
CA PRO A 35 -0.14 -10.07 -4.25
C PRO A 35 -1.02 -10.96 -3.36
N LEU A 36 -1.23 -10.57 -2.10
CA LEU A 36 -1.98 -11.38 -1.13
C LEU A 36 -3.48 -11.32 -1.34
N PHE A 37 -4.04 -10.13 -1.56
CA PHE A 37 -5.50 -9.92 -1.54
C PHE A 37 -6.13 -9.78 -2.92
N THR A 38 -5.33 -9.70 -3.99
CA THR A 38 -5.85 -9.43 -5.35
C THR A 38 -5.53 -10.56 -6.32
N ASP A 39 -4.41 -10.48 -7.03
CA ASP A 39 -4.11 -11.26 -8.24
C ASP A 39 -2.74 -11.97 -8.21
N GLY A 40 -2.13 -12.08 -7.02
CA GLY A 40 -0.85 -12.76 -6.84
C GLY A 40 0.36 -11.98 -7.34
N ASP A 41 0.19 -10.71 -7.74
CA ASP A 41 1.21 -9.97 -8.47
C ASP A 41 1.42 -8.53 -7.95
N TYR A 42 2.56 -7.94 -8.28
CA TYR A 42 2.90 -6.59 -7.85
C TYR A 42 2.00 -5.53 -8.51
N PRO A 43 1.78 -4.37 -7.85
CA PRO A 43 1.03 -3.26 -8.43
C PRO A 43 1.55 -2.83 -9.81
N PRO A 44 0.66 -2.54 -10.79
CA PRO A 44 1.07 -2.08 -12.12
C PRO A 44 1.98 -0.84 -12.09
N SER A 45 1.73 0.08 -11.16
CA SER A 45 2.53 1.29 -10.97
C SER A 45 3.98 0.97 -10.58
N MET A 46 4.20 -0.03 -9.72
CA MET A 46 5.52 -0.50 -9.32
C MET A 46 6.25 -1.15 -10.48
N LYS A 47 5.57 -2.04 -11.22
CA LYS A 47 6.13 -2.68 -12.42
C LYS A 47 6.60 -1.65 -13.45
N GLN A 48 5.81 -0.61 -13.67
CA GLN A 48 6.16 0.46 -14.61
C GLN A 48 7.37 1.29 -14.15
N ASN A 49 7.49 1.58 -12.85
CA ASN A 49 8.56 2.42 -12.30
C ASN A 49 9.87 1.67 -12.03
N LEU A 50 9.79 0.41 -11.60
CA LEU A 50 10.96 -0.39 -11.23
C LEU A 50 11.47 -1.25 -12.39
N SER A 51 10.57 -1.67 -13.29
CA SER A 51 10.89 -2.45 -14.49
C SER A 51 11.83 -3.63 -14.13
N HIS A 52 13.02 -3.70 -14.73
CA HIS A 52 14.03 -4.73 -14.52
C HIS A 52 14.53 -4.90 -13.07
N ARG A 53 14.33 -3.93 -12.18
CA ARG A 53 14.74 -4.03 -10.77
C ARG A 53 13.75 -4.83 -9.93
N LEU A 54 12.52 -5.03 -10.41
CA LEU A 54 11.49 -5.78 -9.72
C LEU A 54 11.46 -7.22 -10.27
N PRO A 55 11.66 -8.25 -9.44
CA PRO A 55 11.47 -9.62 -9.85
C PRO A 55 10.05 -9.84 -10.38
N SER A 56 9.89 -10.82 -11.29
CA SER A 56 8.58 -11.19 -11.83
C SER A 56 8.15 -12.51 -11.23
N PHE A 57 6.88 -12.59 -10.81
CA PHE A 57 6.29 -13.85 -10.40
C PHE A 57 5.98 -14.74 -11.61
N THR A 58 6.30 -16.03 -11.47
CA THR A 58 5.78 -17.08 -12.34
C THR A 58 4.29 -17.32 -12.06
N GLN A 59 3.59 -17.96 -13.00
CA GLN A 59 2.16 -18.24 -12.79
C GLN A 59 1.91 -19.10 -11.54
N ALA A 60 2.76 -20.09 -11.28
CA ALA A 60 2.65 -20.94 -10.09
C ALA A 60 2.81 -20.16 -8.79
N GLU A 61 3.78 -19.24 -8.71
CA GLU A 61 3.98 -18.40 -7.52
C GLU A 61 2.82 -17.43 -7.31
N ARG A 62 2.24 -16.88 -8.38
CA ARG A 62 1.06 -16.01 -8.28
C ARG A 62 -0.12 -16.76 -7.68
N ASP A 63 -0.36 -17.98 -8.15
CA ASP A 63 -1.44 -18.83 -7.67
C ASP A 63 -1.19 -19.32 -6.23
N GLU A 64 0.07 -19.47 -5.83
CA GLU A 64 0.46 -19.82 -4.46
C GLU A 64 0.28 -18.66 -3.49
N VAL A 65 0.63 -17.42 -3.87
CA VAL A 65 0.59 -16.25 -2.97
C VAL A 65 -0.81 -15.66 -2.87
N ARG A 66 -1.60 -15.70 -3.94
CA ARG A 66 -2.95 -15.12 -3.97
C ARG A 66 -3.87 -15.80 -2.95
N GLY A 67 -4.49 -15.00 -2.08
CA GLY A 67 -5.45 -15.49 -1.09
C GLY A 67 -4.82 -16.17 0.12
N THR A 68 -3.51 -16.00 0.34
CA THR A 68 -2.80 -16.58 1.50
C THR A 68 -3.01 -15.81 2.81
N ALA A 69 -3.88 -14.79 2.80
CA ALA A 69 -4.22 -14.00 3.98
C ALA A 69 -5.74 -13.97 4.18
N ASP A 70 -6.20 -14.53 5.30
CA ASP A 70 -7.63 -14.57 5.67
C ASP A 70 -8.17 -13.20 6.11
N PHE A 71 -7.27 -12.30 6.56
CA PHE A 71 -7.62 -10.97 7.03
C PHE A 71 -6.47 -9.98 6.82
N PHE A 72 -6.81 -8.69 6.82
CA PHE A 72 -5.89 -7.59 6.64
C PHE A 72 -5.41 -7.07 8.00
N ALA A 73 -4.22 -7.50 8.44
CA ALA A 73 -3.57 -6.91 9.61
C ALA A 73 -2.84 -5.62 9.23
N LEU A 74 -3.30 -4.48 9.76
CA LEU A 74 -2.78 -3.16 9.48
C LEU A 74 -2.01 -2.61 10.70
N SER A 75 -0.79 -2.14 10.46
CA SER A 75 -0.02 -1.31 11.41
C SER A 75 -0.02 0.14 10.91
N HIS A 76 -0.44 1.07 11.75
CA HIS A 76 -0.47 2.50 11.41
C HIS A 76 -0.11 3.33 12.64
N GLY A 77 0.97 4.12 12.51
CA GLY A 77 1.47 4.93 13.62
C GLY A 77 2.62 5.86 13.23
N PRO A 78 3.05 6.72 14.16
CA PRO A 78 4.04 7.77 13.92
C PRO A 78 5.43 7.22 13.60
N SER A 79 5.78 6.03 14.10
CA SER A 79 7.07 5.40 13.80
C SER A 79 7.23 5.12 12.30
N LEU A 80 6.20 4.57 11.65
CA LEU A 80 6.26 4.36 10.20
C LEU A 80 6.23 5.71 9.47
N SER A 81 5.26 6.55 9.81
CA SER A 81 5.02 7.81 9.09
C SER A 81 6.19 8.79 9.15
N TYR A 82 6.77 8.99 10.32
CA TYR A 82 7.77 10.04 10.51
C TYR A 82 9.21 9.54 10.52
N GLN A 83 9.45 8.22 10.67
CA GLN A 83 10.81 7.71 10.86
C GLN A 83 11.27 6.73 9.77
N LEU A 84 10.36 5.98 9.15
CA LEU A 84 10.73 4.86 8.29
C LEU A 84 10.40 5.05 6.80
N ILE A 85 9.45 5.93 6.47
CA ILE A 85 9.11 6.19 5.07
C ILE A 85 10.08 7.21 4.47
N ASP A 86 10.84 6.74 3.48
CA ASP A 86 11.68 7.59 2.63
C ASP A 86 10.83 8.64 1.90
N ASP A 87 11.25 9.90 1.93
CA ASP A 87 10.52 11.01 1.29
C ASP A 87 10.31 10.79 -0.22
N SER A 88 11.18 10.02 -0.88
CA SER A 88 10.98 9.62 -2.28
C SER A 88 9.72 8.80 -2.50
N LEU A 89 9.31 7.98 -1.52
CA LEU A 89 8.09 7.17 -1.56
C LEU A 89 6.82 7.99 -1.31
N LYS A 90 6.95 9.26 -0.89
CA LYS A 90 5.82 10.21 -0.77
C LYS A 90 5.48 10.87 -2.12
N PHE A 91 6.37 10.78 -3.11
CA PHE A 91 6.19 11.37 -4.46
C PHE A 91 5.77 12.86 -4.42
N GLY A 92 6.32 13.63 -3.48
CA GLY A 92 6.02 15.06 -3.30
C GLY A 92 4.58 15.36 -2.84
N GLN A 93 3.88 14.35 -2.29
CA GLN A 93 2.56 14.49 -1.70
C GLN A 93 2.67 14.67 -0.17
N ILE A 94 1.54 14.98 0.46
CA ILE A 94 1.50 15.34 1.87
C ILE A 94 1.07 14.12 2.69
N GLU A 95 1.94 13.66 3.57
CA GLU A 95 1.59 12.61 4.53
C GLU A 95 0.79 13.18 5.69
N VAL A 96 -0.23 12.43 6.12
CA VAL A 96 -1.02 12.77 7.30
C VAL A 96 -1.40 11.52 8.09
N LEU A 97 -1.58 11.66 9.39
CA LEU A 97 -2.13 10.61 10.24
C LEU A 97 -3.66 10.60 10.12
N ASP A 98 -4.17 9.88 9.12
CA ASP A 98 -5.60 9.73 8.84
C ASP A 98 -5.96 8.26 8.59
N LEU A 99 -6.02 7.51 9.69
CA LEU A 99 -6.37 6.09 9.67
C LEU A 99 -7.74 5.86 9.03
N ARG A 100 -8.70 6.77 9.22
CA ARG A 100 -10.04 6.65 8.65
C ARG A 100 -9.97 6.59 7.14
N MET A 101 -9.25 7.51 6.51
CA MET A 101 -9.12 7.54 5.06
C MET A 101 -8.35 6.35 4.51
N LEU A 102 -7.30 5.91 5.22
CA LEU A 102 -6.57 4.69 4.86
C LEU A 102 -7.49 3.45 4.88
N LEU A 103 -8.32 3.29 5.92
CA LEU A 103 -9.27 2.20 6.00
C LEU A 103 -10.31 2.22 4.87
N TYR A 104 -10.80 3.41 4.48
CA TYR A 104 -11.68 3.52 3.32
C TYR A 104 -11.00 3.10 2.02
N TRP A 105 -9.75 3.51 1.83
CA TRP A 105 -8.99 3.14 0.64
C TRP A 105 -8.73 1.63 0.58
N ILE A 106 -8.32 1.00 1.69
CA ILE A 106 -8.10 -0.46 1.76
C ILE A 106 -9.37 -1.21 1.37
N ARG A 107 -10.54 -0.78 1.88
CA ARG A 107 -11.81 -1.41 1.54
C ARG A 107 -12.17 -1.28 0.06
N ALA A 108 -11.87 -0.13 -0.54
CA ALA A 108 -12.14 0.11 -1.96
C ALA A 108 -11.18 -0.67 -2.87
N GLU A 109 -9.90 -0.78 -2.47
CA GLU A 109 -8.85 -1.38 -3.30
C GLU A 109 -8.84 -2.91 -3.23
N TYR A 110 -9.16 -3.51 -2.08
CA TYR A 110 -8.96 -4.93 -1.81
C TYR A 110 -10.26 -5.72 -1.53
N ASP A 111 -11.37 -5.29 -2.11
CA ASP A 111 -12.68 -5.96 -1.99
C ASP A 111 -13.19 -6.12 -0.54
N ASN A 112 -13.01 -5.05 0.25
CA ASN A 112 -13.53 -4.95 1.63
C ASN A 112 -13.19 -6.15 2.55
N PRO A 113 -11.90 -6.48 2.74
CA PRO A 113 -11.50 -7.61 3.58
C PRO A 113 -11.75 -7.29 5.07
N PRO A 114 -11.84 -8.30 5.95
CA PRO A 114 -11.80 -8.08 7.40
C PRO A 114 -10.47 -7.39 7.78
N ILE A 115 -10.55 -6.23 8.44
CA ILE A 115 -9.37 -5.45 8.83
C ILE A 115 -9.18 -5.52 10.34
N TYR A 116 -7.97 -5.85 10.78
CA TYR A 116 -7.54 -5.82 12.18
C TYR A 116 -6.40 -4.84 12.34
N ILE A 117 -6.52 -3.91 13.28
CA ILE A 117 -5.43 -2.99 13.62
C ILE A 117 -4.48 -3.75 14.55
N ALA A 118 -3.33 -4.16 14.03
CA ALA A 118 -2.32 -4.91 14.78
C ALA A 118 -1.51 -3.98 15.69
N GLU A 119 -1.22 -2.77 15.20
CA GLU A 119 -0.50 -1.73 15.95
C GLU A 119 -1.12 -0.38 15.63
N SER A 120 -1.54 0.33 16.68
CA SER A 120 -1.88 1.74 16.65
C SER A 120 -1.46 2.36 17.96
N GLY A 121 -0.64 3.41 17.93
CA GLY A 121 -0.14 4.01 19.16
C GLY A 121 0.67 5.28 18.94
N TRP A 122 0.81 6.03 20.03
CA TRP A 122 1.77 7.12 20.24
C TRP A 122 2.81 6.65 21.25
#